data_AF-A0AAE9JK02-F1
#
_entry.id   AF-A0AAE9JK02-F1
#
_cell.length_a   1.000
_cell.length_b   1.000
_cell.length_c   1.000
_cell.angle_alpha   90.00
_cell.angle_beta   90.00
_cell.angle_gamma   90.00
#
_symmetry.space_group_name_H-M   'P 1'
#
loop_
_entity.id
_entity.type
_entity.pdbx_description
1 polymer ?
#
loop_
_entity_poly.entity_id
_entity_poly.type
_entity_poly.pdbx_seq_one_letter_code
_entity_poly.pdbx_strand_id
1 'polypeptide(L)'
;MLQMVFFKCKILSPSTREDPFWAAIDDGLKKEGCKYKKEIFGATDSRFVRAQGIRAIGFSPIINTPSLLHDHNEFLNEKTYLRDVQIYENLINKLANVN
;
A
#
# COMPACT_ATOMS: atom_id res chain seq x y z
N MET A 1 21.81 -1.12 34.87
CA MET A 1 21.27 0.08 34.22
C MET A 1 20.87 -0.33 32.80
N LEU A 2 19.58 -0.32 32.46
CA LEU A 2 19.10 -0.72 31.15
C LEU A 2 19.23 0.47 30.18
N GLN A 3 20.07 0.33 29.15
CA GLN A 3 20.22 1.34 28.12
C GLN A 3 19.18 1.07 27.03
N MET A 4 18.12 1.86 26.99
CA MET A 4 17.11 1.80 25.93
C MET A 4 17.68 2.46 24.67
N VAL A 5 18.00 1.65 23.67
CA VAL A 5 18.40 2.15 22.34
C VAL A 5 17.14 2.35 21.51
N PHE A 6 16.72 3.60 21.35
CA PHE A 6 15.68 3.96 20.39
C PHE A 6 16.31 4.01 19.00
N PHE A 7 16.05 2.99 18.18
CA PHE A 7 16.30 3.11 16.75
C PHE A 7 15.37 4.20 16.20
N LYS A 8 15.93 5.16 15.46
CA LYS A 8 15.18 6.21 14.75
C LYS A 8 14.46 5.58 13.54
N CYS A 9 13.58 4.63 13.80
CA CYS A 9 12.84 3.88 12.80
C CYS A 9 11.63 4.71 12.36
N LYS A 10 11.55 5.05 11.08
CA LYS A 10 10.33 5.62 10.51
C LYS A 10 9.28 4.51 10.43
N ILE A 11 8.41 4.49 11.43
CA ILE A 11 7.35 3.48 11.55
C ILE A 11 6.35 3.57 10.40
N LEU A 12 6.21 4.75 9.76
CA LEU A 12 5.28 5.02 8.68
C LEU A 12 6.00 5.60 7.45
N SER A 13 5.59 5.15 6.27
CA SER A 13 5.98 5.81 5.01
C SER A 13 5.22 7.12 4.86
N PRO A 14 5.80 8.14 4.20
CA PRO A 14 5.06 9.34 3.84
C PRO A 14 3.80 8.99 3.04
N SER A 15 2.71 9.69 3.33
CA SER A 15 1.42 9.50 2.65
C SER A 15 0.76 10.84 2.33
N THR A 16 1.56 11.90 2.22
CA THR A 16 1.14 13.24 1.83
C THR A 16 1.68 13.54 0.43
N ARG A 17 1.10 14.51 -0.28
CA ARG A 17 1.43 14.75 -1.70
C ARG A 17 2.84 15.32 -1.91
N GLU A 18 3.53 15.74 -0.85
CA GLU A 18 4.92 16.17 -0.89
C GLU A 18 5.89 15.01 -1.11
N ASP A 19 5.48 13.75 -0.83
CA ASP A 19 6.23 12.57 -1.25
C ASP A 19 5.83 12.17 -2.68
N PRO A 20 6.80 12.10 -3.61
CA PRO A 20 6.47 11.90 -5.02
C PRO A 20 5.98 10.47 -5.32
N PHE A 21 6.32 9.48 -4.48
CA PHE A 21 5.83 8.11 -4.64
C PHE A 21 4.38 8.00 -4.18
N TRP A 22 4.03 8.66 -3.07
CA TRP A 22 2.62 8.79 -2.67
C TRP A 22 1.81 9.57 -3.70
N ALA A 23 2.32 10.68 -4.22
CA ALA A 23 1.65 11.45 -5.26
C ALA A 23 1.39 10.59 -6.51
N ALA A 24 2.37 9.78 -6.94
CA ALA A 24 2.20 8.85 -8.06
C ALA A 24 1.11 7.78 -7.80
N ILE A 25 1.05 7.23 -6.59
CA ILE A 25 -0.03 6.31 -6.18
C ILE A 25 -1.39 7.00 -6.23
N ASP A 26 -1.51 8.18 -5.60
CA ASP A 26 -2.76 8.95 -5.56
C ASP A 26 -3.26 9.29 -6.97
N ASP A 27 -2.37 9.77 -7.85
CA ASP A 27 -2.70 10.10 -9.24
C ASP A 27 -3.07 8.84 -10.06
N GLY A 28 -2.42 7.71 -9.78
CA GLY A 28 -2.74 6.41 -10.38
C GLY A 28 -4.14 5.93 -9.99
N LEU A 29 -4.45 5.93 -8.70
CA LEU A 29 -5.76 5.52 -8.19
C LEU A 29 -6.88 6.45 -8.68
N LYS A 30 -6.64 7.77 -8.72
CA LYS A 30 -7.59 8.75 -9.27
C LYS A 30 -7.88 8.51 -10.75
N LYS A 31 -6.85 8.23 -11.56
CA LYS A 31 -7.01 7.91 -12.98
C LYS A 31 -7.87 6.66 -13.19
N GLU A 32 -7.72 5.66 -12.32
CA GLU A 32 -8.51 4.43 -12.36
C GLU A 32 -9.93 4.58 -11.75
N GLY A 33 -10.30 5.78 -11.29
CA GLY A 33 -11.59 6.05 -10.66
C GLY A 33 -11.75 5.40 -9.27
N CYS A 34 -10.65 4.97 -8.66
CA CYS A 34 -10.66 4.26 -7.38
C CYS A 34 -10.83 5.25 -6.22
N LYS A 35 -11.82 4.99 -5.36
CA LYS A 35 -11.93 5.64 -4.04
C LYS A 35 -11.16 4.81 -3.03
N TYR A 36 -10.41 5.46 -2.15
CA TYR A 36 -9.60 4.78 -1.15
C TYR A 36 -9.65 5.50 0.20
N LYS A 37 -9.29 4.77 1.27
CA LYS A 37 -9.07 5.31 2.62
C LYS A 37 -7.65 4.96 3.05
N LYS A 38 -7.04 5.82 3.87
CA LYS A 38 -5.73 5.55 4.47
C LYS A 38 -5.97 4.85 5.80
N GLU A 39 -5.34 3.69 5.98
CA GLU A 39 -5.41 2.93 7.22
C GLU A 39 -4.01 2.58 7.70
N ILE A 40 -3.88 2.34 9.00
CA ILE A 40 -2.61 1.94 9.62
C ILE A 40 -2.66 0.44 9.87
N PHE A 41 -1.80 -0.30 9.16
CA PHE A 41 -1.65 -1.74 9.33
C PHE A 41 -0.18 -2.08 9.63
N GLY A 42 0.08 -2.69 10.80
CA GLY A 42 1.42 -2.85 11.35
C GLY A 42 2.04 -4.25 11.21
N ALA A 43 1.22 -5.26 10.88
CA ALA A 43 1.60 -6.66 10.90
C ALA A 43 1.85 -7.23 9.49
N THR A 44 2.59 -6.49 8.65
CA THR A 44 3.00 -6.91 7.30
C THR A 44 4.51 -6.84 7.13
N ASP A 45 5.01 -7.43 6.06
CA ASP A 45 6.43 -7.36 5.66
C ASP A 45 6.95 -5.93 5.53
N SER A 46 6.06 -4.98 5.20
CA SER A 46 6.37 -3.55 5.13
C SER A 46 6.94 -2.99 6.44
N ARG A 47 6.70 -3.61 7.60
CA ARG A 47 7.33 -3.20 8.86
C ARG A 47 8.85 -3.40 8.83
N PHE A 48 9.32 -4.50 8.24
CA PHE A 48 10.74 -4.82 8.14
C PHE A 48 11.41 -3.99 7.03
N VAL A 49 10.72 -3.81 5.90
CA VAL A 49 11.18 -2.95 4.80
C VAL A 49 11.36 -1.50 5.28
N ARG A 50 10.36 -0.94 6.00
CA ARG A 50 10.47 0.41 6.59
C ARG A 50 11.56 0.52 7.66
N ALA A 51 11.81 -0.55 8.42
CA ALA A 51 12.90 -0.58 9.39
C ALA A 51 14.29 -0.45 8.74
N GLN A 52 14.43 -0.83 7.46
CA GLN A 52 15.64 -0.61 6.66
C GLN A 52 15.69 0.78 6.00
N GLY A 53 14.74 1.68 6.31
CA GLY A 53 14.66 3.02 5.73
C GLY A 53 14.05 3.07 4.32
N ILE A 54 13.53 1.95 3.82
CA ILE A 54 12.88 1.86 2.50
C ILE A 54 11.39 2.19 2.64
N ARG A 55 10.88 3.06 1.76
CA ARG A 55 9.45 3.37 1.72
C ARG A 55 8.65 2.13 1.30
N ALA A 56 7.61 1.80 2.06
CA ALA A 56 6.69 0.71 1.75
C ALA A 56 5.25 1.08 2.14
N ILE A 57 4.30 0.78 1.26
CA ILE A 57 2.87 0.99 1.47
C ILE A 57 2.17 -0.32 1.12
N GLY A 58 1.39 -0.85 2.06
CA GLY A 58 0.52 -1.98 1.80
C GLY A 58 -0.73 -1.52 1.05
N PHE A 59 -1.07 -2.20 -0.03
CA PHE A 59 -2.21 -1.88 -0.87
C PHE A 59 -2.72 -3.14 -1.56
N SER A 60 -4.04 -3.30 -1.61
CA SER A 60 -4.74 -4.32 -2.40
C SER A 60 -6.03 -3.70 -2.96
N PRO A 61 -6.22 -3.62 -4.28
CA PRO A 61 -7.39 -3.00 -4.91
C PRO A 61 -8.67 -3.86 -4.88
N ILE A 62 -8.91 -4.59 -3.77
CA ILE A 62 -10.02 -5.56 -3.65
C ILE A 62 -11.36 -4.83 -3.48
N ILE A 63 -11.91 -4.34 -4.59
CA ILE A 63 -13.13 -3.51 -4.64
C ILE A 63 -14.39 -4.41 -4.58
N ASN A 64 -15.43 -3.92 -3.90
CA ASN A 64 -16.74 -4.58 -3.79
C ASN A 64 -16.68 -6.03 -3.26
N THR A 65 -15.67 -6.34 -2.45
CA THR A 65 -15.45 -7.67 -1.89
C THR A 65 -15.42 -7.57 -0.36
N PRO A 66 -16.10 -8.47 0.37
CA PRO A 66 -16.09 -8.45 1.84
C PRO A 66 -14.68 -8.70 2.39
N SER A 67 -14.37 -8.11 3.55
CA SER A 67 -13.12 -8.36 4.25
C SER A 67 -13.18 -9.73 4.94
N LEU A 68 -12.65 -10.75 4.27
CA LEU A 68 -12.63 -12.14 4.75
C LEU A 68 -11.20 -12.66 4.95
N LEU A 69 -10.22 -11.78 5.15
CA LEU A 69 -8.83 -12.15 5.37
C LEU A 69 -8.73 -13.14 6.54
N HIS A 70 -8.28 -14.36 6.25
CA HIS A 70 -8.18 -15.48 7.21
C HIS A 70 -9.51 -16.01 7.76
N ASP A 71 -10.64 -15.68 7.14
CA ASP A 71 -11.94 -16.22 7.52
C ASP A 71 -12.33 -17.43 6.67
N HIS A 72 -13.36 -18.17 7.09
CA HIS A 72 -13.91 -19.25 6.29
C HIS A 72 -14.44 -18.74 4.95
N ASN A 73 -14.28 -19.53 3.90
CA ASN A 73 -14.74 -19.19 2.54
C ASN A 73 -14.21 -17.83 2.05
N GLU A 74 -13.00 -17.43 2.44
CA GLU A 74 -12.29 -16.30 1.82
C GLU A 74 -12.30 -16.47 0.28
N PHE A 75 -12.76 -15.44 -0.44
CA PHE A 75 -12.90 -15.48 -1.90
C PHE A 75 -12.61 -14.12 -2.53
N LEU A 76 -12.32 -14.15 -3.83
CA LEU A 76 -12.23 -12.97 -4.68
C LEU A 76 -12.96 -13.25 -5.99
N ASN A 77 -13.75 -12.29 -6.45
CA ASN A 77 -14.41 -12.42 -7.75
C ASN A 77 -13.37 -12.30 -8.88
N GLU A 78 -13.43 -13.17 -9.89
CA GLU A 78 -12.51 -13.15 -11.03
C GLU A 78 -12.46 -11.78 -11.73
N LYS A 79 -13.59 -11.10 -11.89
CA LYS A 79 -13.62 -9.76 -12.50
C LYS A 79 -12.90 -8.72 -11.64
N THR A 80 -12.99 -8.83 -10.32
CA THR A 80 -12.22 -7.97 -9.40
C THR A 80 -10.74 -8.28 -9.55
N TYR A 81 -10.35 -9.56 -9.49
CA TYR A 81 -8.96 -9.97 -9.69
C TYR A 81 -8.35 -9.45 -11.00
N LEU A 82 -9.06 -9.56 -12.13
CA LEU A 82 -8.58 -9.06 -13.42
C LEU A 82 -8.51 -7.52 -13.46
N ARG A 83 -9.45 -6.83 -12.81
CA ARG A 83 -9.40 -5.36 -12.68
C ARG A 83 -8.21 -4.92 -11.81
N ASP A 84 -7.90 -5.68 -10.76
CA ASP A 84 -6.79 -5.41 -9.86
C ASP A 84 -5.46 -5.44 -10.60
N VAL A 85 -5.26 -6.41 -11.49
CA VAL A 85 -4.07 -6.49 -12.35
C VAL A 85 -3.89 -5.21 -13.17
N GLN A 86 -4.95 -4.72 -13.82
CA GLN A 86 -4.89 -3.48 -14.62
C GLN A 86 -4.55 -2.26 -13.77
N ILE A 87 -5.07 -2.19 -12.54
CA ILE A 87 -4.74 -1.11 -11.61
C ILE A 87 -3.26 -1.16 -11.24
N TYR A 88 -2.72 -2.35 -10.92
CA TYR A 88 -1.30 -2.51 -10.64
C TYR A 88 -0.41 -2.17 -11.82
N GLU A 89 -0.75 -2.55 -13.05
CA GLU A 89 0.01 -2.16 -14.25
C GLU A 89 0.16 -0.64 -14.35
N ASN A 90 -0.93 0.11 -14.16
CA ASN A 90 -0.89 1.58 -14.18
C ASN A 90 -0.08 2.15 -13.00
N LEU A 91 -0.23 1.59 -11.79
CA LEU A 91 0.51 2.03 -10.61
C LEU A 91 2.02 1.77 -10.73
N ILE A 92 2.41 0.57 -11.16
CA ILE A 92 3.82 0.19 -11.37
C ILE A 92 4.45 1.11 -12.41
N ASN A 93 3.77 1.34 -13.54
CA ASN A 93 4.25 2.27 -14.56
C ASN A 93 4.45 3.68 -14.01
N LYS A 94 3.51 4.21 -13.21
CA LYS A 94 3.65 5.54 -12.59
C LYS A 94 4.78 5.58 -11.57
N LEU A 95 4.88 4.59 -10.69
CA LEU A 95 5.90 4.50 -9.65
C LEU A 95 7.31 4.38 -10.23
N ALA A 96 7.47 3.60 -11.31
CA ALA A 96 8.76 3.43 -11.99
C ALA A 96 9.24 4.69 -12.72
N ASN A 97 8.35 5.65 -12.99
CA ASN A 97 8.65 6.91 -13.66
C ASN A 97 8.57 8.12 -12.70
N VAL A 98 8.71 7.88 -11.39
CA VAL A 98 8.87 8.96 -10.40
C VAL A 98 10.29 9.51 -10.49
N ASN A 99 10.40 10.83 -10.70
CA ASN A 99 11.67 11.57 -10.73
C ASN A 99 12.02 12.15 -9.35
#